data_AF-M0MXM4-F1
#
_entry.id   AF-M0MXM4-F1
#
_cell.length_a   1.000
_cell.length_b   1.000
_cell.length_c   1.000
_cell.angle_alpha   90.00
_cell.angle_beta   90.00
_cell.angle_gamma   90.00
#
_symmetry.space_group_name_H-M   'P 1'
#
loop_
_entity.id
_entity.type
_entity.pdbx_description
1 polymer ?
#
loop_
_entity_poly.entity_id
_entity_poly.type
_entity_poly.pdbx_seq_one_letter_code
_entity_poly.pdbx_strand_id
1 'polypeptide(L)' 'MEEVTDDLEIVEIEVREDAPAAGKPLEQIRLPRGSLIISDARGGRIGGPDTVLEAGHRYVVAVESGVADEVMNLLRG' A
#
# COMPACT_ATOMS: atom_id res chain seq x y z
N MET A 1 -23.26 16.06 0.77
CA MET A 1 -21.88 15.58 1.03
C MET A 1 -22.04 14.09 1.14
N GLU A 2 -21.68 13.33 0.10
CA GLU A 2 -21.73 11.86 0.20
C GLU A 2 -20.70 11.44 1.24
N GLU A 3 -21.15 10.66 2.21
CA GLU A 3 -20.31 9.92 3.16
C GLU A 3 -19.57 8.84 2.36
N VAL A 4 -18.52 9.24 1.66
CA VAL A 4 -17.48 8.32 1.24
C VAL A 4 -16.62 8.15 2.49
N THR A 5 -16.49 6.95 3.05
CA THR A 5 -15.53 6.55 4.12
C THR A 5 -16.09 6.07 5.46
N ASP A 6 -17.22 5.35 5.53
CA ASP A 6 -17.37 4.45 6.69
C ASP A 6 -16.48 3.19 6.53
N ASP A 7 -16.14 2.81 5.30
CA ASP A 7 -15.38 1.58 5.03
C ASP A 7 -13.94 1.81 4.49
N LEU A 8 -13.50 3.04 4.25
CA LEU A 8 -12.20 3.33 3.63
C LEU A 8 -11.28 4.12 4.57
N GLU A 9 -10.10 3.58 4.84
CA GLU A 9 -9.08 4.16 5.71
C GLU A 9 -7.82 4.54 4.92
N ILE A 10 -7.14 5.61 5.34
CA ILE A 10 -5.82 5.98 4.83
C ILE A 10 -4.79 5.73 5.92
N VAL A 11 -3.83 4.86 5.63
CA VAL A 11 -2.80 4.43 6.58
C VAL A 11 -1.42 4.59 5.96
N GLU A 12 -0.42 4.83 6.82
CA GLU A 12 0.98 4.93 6.40
C GLU A 12 1.75 3.70 6.88
N ILE A 13 2.11 2.82 5.94
CA ILE A 13 2.68 1.50 6.20
C ILE A 13 4.14 1.48 5.76
N GLU A 14 5.01 1.06 6.68
CA GLU A 14 6.40 0.69 6.35
C GLU A 14 6.45 -0.69 5.71
N VAL A 15 7.15 -0.80 4.58
CA VAL A 15 7.43 -2.08 3.90
C VAL A 15 8.60 -2.75 4.59
N ARG A 16 8.39 -3.95 5.13
CA ARG A 16 9.46 -4.71 5.79
C ARG A 16 10.37 -5.41 4.78
N GLU A 17 11.61 -5.68 5.20
CA GLU A 17 12.62 -6.35 4.37
C GLU A 17 12.21 -7.76 3.94
N ASP A 18 11.49 -8.48 4.79
CA ASP A 18 10.95 -9.82 4.55
C ASP A 18 9.56 -9.82 3.91
N ALA A 19 8.99 -8.66 3.62
CA ALA A 19 7.65 -8.55 3.09
C ALA A 19 7.55 -9.17 1.68
N PRO A 20 6.46 -9.87 1.36
CA PRO A 20 6.25 -10.44 0.02
C PRO A 20 6.32 -9.41 -1.12
N ALA A 21 6.00 -8.15 -0.84
CA ALA A 21 6.03 -7.07 -1.82
C ALA A 21 7.37 -6.33 -1.93
N ALA A 22 8.32 -6.56 -1.02
CA ALA A 22 9.59 -5.84 -0.98
C ALA A 22 10.40 -6.01 -2.28
N GLY A 23 10.93 -4.91 -2.79
CA GLY A 23 11.77 -4.85 -3.99
C GLY A 23 11.01 -5.06 -5.31
N LYS A 24 9.67 -5.13 -5.29
CA LYS A 24 8.86 -5.38 -6.50
C LYS A 24 8.17 -4.10 -6.98
N PRO A 25 8.03 -3.89 -8.30
CA PRO A 25 7.18 -2.83 -8.83
C PRO A 25 5.71 -3.16 -8.58
N LEU A 26 4.87 -2.13 -8.41
CA LEU A 26 3.44 -2.29 -8.13
C LEU A 26 2.71 -3.14 -9.17
N GLU A 27 3.08 -3.05 -10.45
CA GLU A 27 2.49 -3.86 -11.52
C GLU A 27 2.71 -5.38 -11.38
N GLN A 28 3.74 -5.79 -10.64
CA GLN A 28 4.05 -7.20 -10.37
C GLN A 28 3.45 -7.70 -9.05
N ILE A 29 2.84 -6.80 -8.28
CA ILE A 29 2.21 -7.10 -7.00
C ILE A 29 0.71 -7.24 -7.22
N ARG A 30 0.14 -8.35 -6.73
CA ARG A 30 -1.31 -8.48 -6.63
C ARG A 30 -1.78 -7.85 -5.34
N LEU A 31 -2.10 -6.56 -5.40
CA LEU A 31 -2.75 -5.85 -4.31
C LEU A 31 -4.13 -6.46 -4.01
N PRO A 32 -4.52 -6.58 -2.74
CA PRO A 32 -5.89 -6.92 -2.36
C PRO A 32 -6.88 -5.96 -3.03
N ARG A 33 -8.01 -6.50 -3.51
CA ARG A 33 -9.10 -5.65 -4.02
C ARG A 33 -9.61 -4.77 -2.88
N GLY A 34 -9.85 -3.49 -3.15
CA GLY A 34 -10.16 -2.51 -2.10
C GLY A 34 -8.92 -1.86 -1.47
N SER A 35 -7.73 -2.03 -2.06
CA SER A 35 -6.51 -1.33 -1.64
C SER A 35 -5.82 -0.59 -2.79
N LEU A 36 -5.15 0.51 -2.44
CA LEU A 36 -4.39 1.33 -3.39
C LEU A 36 -3.18 1.96 -2.70
N ILE A 37 -1.99 1.79 -3.27
CA ILE A 37 -0.80 2.56 -2.87
C ILE A 37 -0.90 3.94 -3.52
N ILE A 38 -0.85 4.99 -2.70
CA ILE A 38 -1.00 6.37 -3.13
C ILE A 38 0.36 7.01 -3.42
N SER A 39 1.37 6.80 -2.55
CA SER A 39 2.65 7.51 -2.65
C SER A 39 3.77 6.67 -3.25
N ASP A 40 4.80 7.34 -3.77
CA ASP A 40 6.10 6.74 -4.04
C ASP A 40 6.93 6.57 -2.75
N ALA A 41 8.10 5.94 -2.85
CA ALA A 41 9.01 5.68 -1.73
C ALA A 41 9.48 6.96 -1.01
N ARG A 42 9.42 8.10 -1.71
CA ARG A 42 9.83 9.40 -1.18
C ARG A 42 8.68 10.16 -0.53
N GLY A 43 7.46 9.66 -0.62
CA GLY A 43 6.25 10.29 -0.09
C GLY A 43 5.87 11.60 -0.78
N GLY A 44 6.57 11.99 -1.85
CA GLY A 44 6.46 13.30 -2.49
C GLY A 44 5.72 13.28 -3.83
N ARG A 45 5.44 12.08 -4.36
CA ARG A 45 4.73 11.90 -5.62
C ARG A 45 3.73 10.76 -5.51
N ILE A 46 2.78 10.75 -6.45
CA ILE A 46 1.83 9.66 -6.58
C ILE A 46 2.57 8.44 -7.17
N GLY A 47 2.36 7.27 -6.56
CA GLY A 47 2.90 6.00 -7.03
C GLY A 47 2.21 5.54 -8.32
N GLY A 48 3.01 5.02 -9.25
CA GLY A 48 2.56 4.44 -10.52
C GLY A 48 2.89 2.93 -10.61
N PRO A 49 2.49 2.25 -11.70
CA PRO A 49 2.76 0.82 -11.90
C PRO A 49 4.24 0.43 -11.78
N ASP A 50 5.13 1.36 -12.15
CA ASP A 50 6.60 1.25 -12.10
C ASP A 50 7.20 1.54 -10.72
N THR A 51 6.40 2.01 -9.75
CA THR A 51 6.86 2.29 -8.40
C THR A 51 7.28 1.02 -7.70
N VAL A 52 8.56 0.96 -7.30
CA VAL A 52 9.12 -0.15 -6.53
C VAL A 52 8.82 0.06 -5.05
N LEU A 53 8.31 -0.97 -4.39
CA LEU A 53 8.13 -0.98 -2.93
C LEU A 53 9.45 -1.31 -2.24
N GLU A 54 10.19 -0.28 -1.85
CA GLU A 54 11.49 -0.36 -1.21
C GLU A 54 11.34 -0.72 0.28
N ALA A 55 12.09 -1.72 0.74
CA ALA A 55 12.12 -2.08 2.15
C ALA A 55 12.60 -0.89 3.01
N GLY A 56 12.06 -0.78 4.23
CA GLY A 56 12.34 0.29 5.18
C GLY A 56 11.71 1.65 4.83
N HIS A 57 11.00 1.75 3.70
CA HIS A 57 10.29 2.97 3.31
C HIS A 57 8.81 2.89 3.69
N ARG A 58 8.23 4.06 3.96
CA ARG A 58 6.82 4.22 4.32
C ARG A 58 6.00 4.69 3.12
N TYR A 59 4.85 4.08 2.95
CA TYR A 59 3.92 4.33 1.85
C TYR A 59 2.55 4.69 2.40
N VAL A 60 1.90 5.66 1.76
CA VAL A 60 0.51 5.99 2.03
C VAL A 60 -0.38 5.02 1.25
N VAL A 61 -1.30 4.37 1.94
CA VAL A 61 -2.18 3.34 1.40
C VAL A 61 -3.61 3.69 1.76
N ALA A 62 -4.49 3.71 0.76
CA ALA A 62 -5.92 3.68 0.99
C ALA A 62 -6.38 2.21 1.01
N VAL A 63 -7.17 1.84 2.00
CA VAL A 63 -7.57 0.44 2.23
C VAL A 63 -8.98 0.36 2.78
N GLU A 64 -9.79 -0.53 2.21
CA GLU A 64 -11.09 -0.86 2.78
C GLU A 64 -10.89 -1.65 4.09
N SER A 65 -11.65 -1.35 5.15
CA SER A 65 -11.43 -1.94 6.49
C SER A 65 -11.47 -3.47 6.47
N GLY A 66 -12.22 -4.08 5.56
CA GLY A 66 -12.32 -5.54 5.40
C GLY A 66 -11.06 -6.23 4.82
N VAL A 67 -10.09 -5.48 4.28
CA VAL A 67 -8.87 -6.04 3.65
C VAL A 67 -7.57 -5.51 4.25
N ALA A 68 -7.65 -4.74 5.33
CA ALA A 68 -6.48 -4.16 6.01
C ALA A 68 -5.44 -5.20 6.42
N ASP A 69 -5.87 -6.34 6.98
CA ASP A 69 -4.97 -7.42 7.40
C ASP A 69 -4.21 -8.06 6.22
N GLU A 70 -4.86 -8.21 5.06
CA GLU A 70 -4.21 -8.74 3.85
C GLU A 70 -3.13 -7.79 3.33
N VAL A 71 -3.42 -6.49 3.35
CA VAL A 71 -2.44 -5.45 2.99
C VAL A 71 -1.27 -5.46 3.97
N MET A 72 -1.54 -5.59 5.27
CA MET A 72 -0.49 -5.66 6.28
C MET A 72 0.40 -6.88 6.07
N ASN A 73 -0.16 -8.07 5.84
CA ASN A 73 0.62 -9.27 5.53
C ASN A 73 1.47 -9.09 4.26
N LEU A 74 0.92 -8.45 3.22
CA LEU A 74 1.63 -8.21 1.96
C LEU A 74 2.84 -7.26 2.13
N LEU A 75 2.70 -6.23 2.96
CA LEU A 75 3.71 -5.19 3.15
C LEU A 75 4.63 -5.43 4.35
N ARG A 76 4.28 -6.32 5.27
CA ARG A 76 5.05 -6.55 6.52
C ARG A 76 5.42 -8.01 6.79
N GLY A 77 4.91 -8.97 6.01
CA GLY A 77 5.13 -10.40 6.25
C GLY A 77 4.21 -10.95 7.32
#